data_AF-A0AA90UX06-F1
#
_entry.id   AF-A0AA90UX06-F1
#
_cell.length_a   1.000
_cell.length_b   1.000
_cell.length_c   1.000
_cell.angle_alpha   90.00
_cell.angle_beta   90.00
_cell.angle_gamma   90.00
#
_symmetry.space_group_name_H-M   'P 1'
#
loop_
_entity.id
_entity.type
_entity.pdbx_description
1 polymer ?
#
loop_
_entity_poly.entity_id
_entity_poly.type
_entity_poly.pdbx_seq_one_letter_code
_entity_poly.pdbx_strand_id
1 'polypeptide(L)'
;MNLVELITKYQTDATPEQMVQVTKIIGKFVAMHATDEDLLLLYKDIYGVVGNGHFNDFFAEAQIKKMVFEDDKEVEHRAPYYTMAKTQEIYETVKDEIRPYNQWDFAVVLNMVYSDNYNLMKKWFADDSEEQLMDKMVDLAVNWLRDDDNPYGHCKAWGYFN
;
A
#
# COMPACT_ATOMS: atom_id res chain seq x y z
N MET A 1 -12.07 30.81 -18.06
CA MET A 1 -12.74 29.63 -17.49
C MET A 1 -11.84 28.42 -17.74
N ASN A 2 -11.14 27.97 -16.71
CA ASN A 2 -10.37 26.72 -16.72
C ASN A 2 -11.27 25.52 -16.38
N LEU A 3 -10.72 24.30 -16.40
CA LEU A 3 -11.49 23.07 -16.15
C LEU A 3 -12.12 23.04 -14.76
N VAL A 4 -11.39 23.47 -13.71
CA VAL A 4 -11.89 23.52 -12.33
C VAL A 4 -13.05 24.51 -12.24
N GLU A 5 -12.88 25.71 -12.79
CA GLU A 5 -13.93 26.74 -12.83
C GLU A 5 -15.19 26.27 -13.59
N LEU A 6 -15.01 25.53 -14.69
CA LEU A 6 -16.12 24.94 -15.45
C LEU A 6 -16.88 23.91 -14.60
N ILE A 7 -16.18 22.97 -13.98
CA ILE A 7 -16.80 21.91 -13.16
C ILE A 7 -17.52 22.54 -11.95
N THR A 8 -16.84 23.40 -11.19
CA THR A 8 -17.43 24.04 -10.01
C THR A 8 -18.68 24.84 -10.35
N LYS A 9 -18.70 25.53 -11.49
CA LYS A 9 -19.84 26.36 -11.91
C LYS A 9 -21.09 25.55 -12.27
N TYR A 10 -20.93 24.36 -12.86
CA TYR A 10 -22.05 23.61 -13.42
C TYR A 10 -22.34 22.27 -12.69
N GLN A 11 -21.51 21.84 -11.74
CA GLN A 11 -21.73 20.58 -11.01
C GLN A 11 -22.97 20.58 -10.12
N THR A 12 -23.37 21.74 -9.58
CA THR A 12 -24.46 21.84 -8.59
C THR A 12 -25.81 21.46 -9.15
N ASP A 13 -26.03 21.71 -10.44
CA ASP A 13 -27.28 21.43 -11.16
C ASP A 13 -27.20 20.14 -12.01
N ALA A 14 -26.05 19.45 -12.00
CA ALA A 14 -25.82 18.27 -12.81
C ALA A 14 -26.37 17.01 -12.13
N THR A 15 -26.95 16.10 -12.92
CA THR A 15 -27.35 14.78 -12.41
C THR A 15 -26.14 13.87 -12.20
N PRO A 16 -26.24 12.82 -11.37
CA PRO A 16 -25.18 11.82 -11.22
C PRO A 16 -24.73 11.23 -12.57
N GLU A 17 -25.65 10.97 -13.49
CA GLU A 17 -25.35 10.46 -14.83
C GLU A 17 -24.56 11.46 -15.66
N GLN A 18 -24.90 12.75 -15.60
CA GLN A 18 -24.15 13.81 -16.27
C GLN A 18 -22.73 13.92 -15.70
N MET A 19 -22.57 13.85 -14.37
CA MET A 19 -21.26 13.86 -13.74
C MET A 19 -20.41 12.66 -14.14
N VAL A 20 -21.00 11.46 -14.26
CA VAL A 20 -20.31 10.28 -14.80
C VAL A 20 -19.83 10.51 -16.23
N GLN A 21 -20.62 11.17 -17.09
CA GLN A 21 -20.19 11.50 -18.45
C GLN A 21 -19.03 12.51 -18.47
N VAL A 22 -19.08 13.54 -17.62
CA VAL A 22 -17.98 14.50 -17.46
C VAL A 22 -16.70 13.77 -17.04
N THR A 23 -16.77 12.89 -16.04
CA THR A 23 -15.61 12.10 -15.60
C THR A 23 -15.05 11.23 -16.73
N LYS A 24 -15.90 10.61 -17.56
CA LYS A 24 -15.46 9.84 -18.73
C LYS A 24 -14.75 10.70 -19.77
N ILE A 25 -15.22 11.93 -20.01
CA ILE A 25 -14.59 12.87 -20.96
C ILE A 25 -13.20 13.26 -20.45
N ILE A 26 -13.10 13.65 -19.18
CA ILE A 26 -11.82 14.02 -18.55
C ILE A 26 -10.88 12.82 -18.56
N GLY A 27 -11.35 11.63 -18.17
CA GLY A 27 -10.54 10.42 -18.16
C GLY A 27 -9.97 10.06 -19.53
N LYS A 28 -10.77 10.19 -20.59
CA LYS A 28 -10.29 10.01 -21.98
C LYS A 28 -9.22 11.04 -22.35
N PHE A 29 -9.44 12.30 -22.01
CA PHE A 29 -8.48 13.36 -22.29
C PHE A 29 -7.15 13.10 -21.58
N VAL A 30 -7.18 12.77 -20.28
CA VAL A 30 -6.00 12.45 -19.50
C VAL A 30 -5.27 11.23 -20.09
N ALA A 31 -5.98 10.14 -20.39
CA ALA A 31 -5.38 8.94 -20.97
C ALA A 31 -4.70 9.15 -22.34
N MET A 32 -5.09 10.18 -23.10
CA MET A 32 -4.43 10.53 -24.37
C MET A 32 -3.13 11.33 -24.20
N HIS A 33 -2.92 11.95 -23.03
CA HIS A 33 -1.85 12.93 -22.82
C HIS A 33 -0.89 12.57 -21.68
N ALA A 34 -1.30 11.71 -20.76
CA ALA A 34 -0.50 11.28 -19.62
C ALA A 34 0.44 10.13 -19.99
N THR A 35 1.59 10.05 -19.31
CA THR A 35 2.46 8.87 -19.35
C THR A 35 1.87 7.74 -18.47
N ASP A 36 2.39 6.52 -18.61
CA ASP A 36 1.97 5.40 -17.74
C ASP A 36 2.26 5.69 -16.26
N GLU A 37 3.34 6.43 -15.96
CA GLU A 37 3.68 6.84 -14.60
C GLU A 37 2.69 7.88 -14.05
N ASP A 38 2.36 8.89 -14.85
CA ASP A 38 1.34 9.89 -14.49
C ASP A 38 -0.03 9.23 -14.23
N LEU A 39 -0.40 8.26 -15.06
CA LEU A 39 -1.64 7.50 -14.91
C LEU A 39 -1.62 6.66 -13.64
N LEU A 40 -0.50 6.02 -13.31
CA LEU A 40 -0.39 5.25 -12.07
C LEU A 40 -0.53 6.14 -10.83
N LEU A 41 0.11 7.31 -10.81
CA LEU A 41 -0.03 8.29 -9.73
C LEU A 41 -1.48 8.77 -9.61
N LEU A 42 -2.13 9.10 -10.73
CA LEU A 42 -3.54 9.49 -10.75
C LEU A 42 -4.45 8.38 -10.21
N TYR A 43 -4.23 7.13 -10.62
CA TYR A 43 -5.02 6.00 -10.12
C TYR A 43 -4.82 5.82 -8.62
N LYS A 44 -3.60 6.02 -8.13
CA LYS A 44 -3.25 5.95 -6.71
C LYS A 44 -3.98 7.05 -5.93
N ASP A 45 -3.95 8.31 -6.40
CA ASP A 45 -4.64 9.42 -5.74
C ASP A 45 -6.16 9.23 -5.70
N ILE A 46 -6.76 8.85 -6.83
CA ILE A 46 -8.20 8.56 -6.90
C ILE A 46 -8.56 7.42 -5.96
N TYR A 47 -7.78 6.33 -6.00
CA TYR A 47 -8.03 5.17 -5.16
C TYR A 47 -7.81 5.46 -3.67
N GLY A 48 -6.82 6.27 -3.30
CA GLY A 48 -6.60 6.68 -1.92
C GLY A 48 -7.83 7.36 -1.32
N VAL A 49 -8.55 8.15 -2.13
CA VAL A 49 -9.82 8.77 -1.73
C VAL A 49 -10.95 7.75 -1.62
N VAL A 50 -11.17 6.90 -2.63
CA VAL A 50 -12.34 5.99 -2.66
C VAL A 50 -12.15 4.72 -1.82
N GLY A 51 -10.90 4.29 -1.62
CA GLY A 51 -10.48 3.15 -0.83
C GLY A 51 -10.22 3.49 0.64
N ASN A 52 -10.53 4.72 1.07
CA ASN A 52 -10.32 5.22 2.43
C ASN A 52 -8.88 5.03 2.94
N GLY A 53 -7.89 5.16 2.06
CA GLY A 53 -6.48 4.98 2.42
C GLY A 53 -6.13 3.55 2.85
N HIS A 54 -6.75 2.54 2.26
CA HIS A 54 -6.36 1.14 2.46
C HIS A 54 -6.01 0.48 1.14
N PHE A 55 -4.92 -0.29 1.10
CA PHE A 55 -4.50 -0.99 -0.10
C PHE A 55 -5.57 -2.01 -0.57
N ASN A 56 -5.67 -2.18 -1.89
CA ASN A 56 -6.22 -3.39 -2.50
C ASN A 56 -5.08 -4.27 -3.03
N ASP A 57 -5.43 -5.38 -3.65
CA ASP A 57 -4.53 -6.28 -4.35
C ASP A 57 -3.63 -5.55 -5.36
N PHE A 58 -4.21 -4.76 -6.26
CA PHE A 58 -3.48 -4.08 -7.33
C PHE A 58 -2.39 -3.14 -6.80
N PHE A 59 -2.73 -2.24 -5.88
CA PHE A 59 -1.78 -1.27 -5.33
C PHE A 59 -0.80 -1.90 -4.35
N ALA A 60 -1.21 -2.93 -3.60
CA ALA A 60 -0.31 -3.66 -2.72
C ALA A 60 0.75 -4.40 -3.54
N GLU A 61 0.38 -5.11 -4.61
CA GLU A 61 1.34 -5.77 -5.48
C GLU A 61 2.32 -4.78 -6.11
N ALA A 62 1.81 -3.64 -6.60
CA ALA A 62 2.64 -2.60 -7.19
C ALA A 62 3.63 -2.01 -6.17
N GLN A 63 3.24 -1.90 -4.90
CA GLN A 63 4.09 -1.40 -3.83
C GLN A 63 5.12 -2.45 -3.38
N ILE A 64 4.70 -3.70 -3.18
CA ILE A 64 5.56 -4.81 -2.75
C ILE A 64 6.66 -5.05 -3.79
N LYS A 65 6.36 -5.04 -5.09
CA LYS A 65 7.35 -5.25 -6.18
C LYS A 65 8.52 -4.24 -6.17
N LYS A 66 8.39 -3.12 -5.47
CA LYS A 66 9.44 -2.09 -5.34
C LYS A 66 10.38 -2.34 -4.17
N MET A 67 10.04 -3.26 -3.25
CA MET A 67 10.82 -3.53 -2.04
C MET A 67 12.01 -4.44 -2.35
N VAL A 68 13.15 -4.09 -1.78
CA VAL A 68 14.43 -4.74 -1.97
C VAL A 68 15.27 -4.61 -0.70
N PHE A 69 16.09 -5.61 -0.39
CA PHE A 69 17.19 -5.47 0.56
C PHE A 69 18.43 -6.15 -0.01
N GLU A 70 19.60 -5.77 0.52
CA GLU A 70 20.87 -6.41 0.22
C GLU A 70 21.35 -7.15 1.47
N ASP A 71 21.76 -8.41 1.34
CA ASP A 71 22.23 -9.21 2.49
C ASP A 71 23.70 -8.92 2.87
N ASP A 72 24.21 -9.63 3.87
CA ASP A 72 25.60 -9.49 4.36
C ASP A 72 26.67 -9.92 3.34
N LYS A 73 26.25 -10.52 2.22
CA LYS A 73 27.09 -10.95 1.10
C LYS A 73 26.90 -10.08 -0.14
N GLU A 74 26.29 -8.91 0.02
CA GLU A 74 26.01 -7.96 -1.07
C GLU A 74 25.08 -8.56 -2.14
N VAL A 75 24.22 -9.52 -1.79
CA VAL A 75 23.23 -10.10 -2.70
C VAL A 75 21.90 -9.36 -2.55
N GLU A 76 21.39 -8.84 -3.67
CA GLU A 76 20.10 -8.18 -3.75
C GLU A 76 18.94 -9.19 -3.72
N HIS A 77 17.99 -8.99 -2.80
CA HIS A 77 16.77 -9.79 -2.65
C HIS A 77 15.53 -8.93 -2.85
N ARG A 78 14.70 -9.30 -3.83
CA ARG A 78 13.47 -8.58 -4.18
C ARG A 78 12.23 -9.27 -3.63
N ALA A 79 11.31 -8.45 -3.14
CA ALA A 79 10.00 -8.90 -2.70
C ALA A 79 9.17 -9.48 -3.88
N PRO A 80 8.15 -10.32 -3.62
CA PRO A 80 7.63 -10.67 -2.29
C PRO A 80 8.51 -11.69 -1.54
N TYR A 81 8.78 -11.43 -0.26
CA TYR A 81 9.55 -12.34 0.60
C TYR A 81 8.72 -13.49 1.16
N TYR A 82 7.40 -13.30 1.20
CA TYR A 82 6.41 -14.31 1.54
C TYR A 82 5.42 -14.49 0.41
N THR A 83 5.00 -15.72 0.16
CA THR A 83 3.93 -15.97 -0.81
C THR A 83 2.63 -15.33 -0.34
N MET A 84 1.76 -14.94 -1.27
CA MET A 84 0.47 -14.35 -0.91
C MET A 84 -0.37 -15.30 -0.04
N ALA A 85 -0.31 -16.61 -0.31
CA ALA A 85 -0.98 -17.62 0.51
C ALA A 85 -0.45 -17.60 1.96
N LYS A 86 0.87 -17.56 2.15
CA LYS A 86 1.46 -17.51 3.49
C LYS A 86 1.12 -16.20 4.22
N THR A 87 1.18 -15.07 3.52
CA THR A 87 0.80 -13.77 4.08
C THR A 87 -0.66 -13.76 4.52
N GLN A 88 -1.55 -14.35 3.74
CA GLN A 88 -2.96 -14.46 4.10
C GLN A 88 -3.18 -15.38 5.31
N GLU A 89 -2.48 -16.51 5.39
CA GLU A 89 -2.51 -17.38 6.58
C GLU A 89 -2.10 -16.63 7.84
N ILE A 90 -1.03 -15.83 7.77
CA ILE A 90 -0.56 -15.01 8.89
C ILE A 90 -1.56 -13.90 9.22
N TYR A 91 -2.08 -13.20 8.21
CA TYR A 91 -3.07 -12.14 8.42
C TYR A 91 -4.28 -12.65 9.21
N GLU A 92 -4.77 -13.85 8.89
CA GLU A 92 -5.91 -14.44 9.60
C GLU A 92 -5.66 -14.66 11.10
N THR A 93 -4.40 -14.81 11.54
CA THR A 93 -4.06 -14.95 12.97
C THR A 93 -3.97 -13.61 13.70
N VAL A 94 -3.66 -12.52 12.99
CA VAL A 94 -3.44 -11.19 13.60
C VAL A 94 -4.52 -10.15 13.29
N LYS A 95 -5.44 -10.41 12.34
CA LYS A 95 -6.41 -9.44 11.80
C LYS A 95 -7.25 -8.70 12.85
N ASP A 96 -7.56 -9.35 13.97
CA ASP A 96 -8.37 -8.73 15.02
C ASP A 96 -7.56 -7.73 15.87
N GLU A 97 -6.26 -7.92 15.97
CA GLU A 97 -5.33 -7.05 16.67
C GLU A 97 -4.95 -5.81 15.84
N ILE A 98 -4.90 -5.94 14.51
CA ILE A 98 -4.52 -4.86 13.60
C ILE A 98 -5.71 -4.17 12.94
N ARG A 99 -6.93 -4.26 13.49
CA ARG A 99 -8.05 -3.49 12.91
C ARG A 99 -7.76 -1.99 12.96
N PRO A 100 -8.14 -1.21 11.92
CA PRO A 100 -8.96 -1.59 10.77
C PRO A 100 -8.19 -2.00 9.51
N TYR A 101 -6.90 -2.32 9.61
CA TYR A 101 -6.07 -2.70 8.45
C TYR A 101 -6.54 -4.02 7.83
N ASN A 102 -6.51 -4.06 6.49
CA ASN A 102 -6.88 -5.25 5.74
C ASN A 102 -5.65 -6.11 5.38
N GLN A 103 -5.89 -7.27 4.74
CA GLN A 103 -4.82 -8.21 4.35
C GLN A 103 -3.75 -7.57 3.46
N TRP A 104 -4.12 -6.59 2.63
CA TRP A 104 -3.23 -5.93 1.68
C TRP A 104 -2.36 -4.89 2.37
N ASP A 105 -2.91 -4.13 3.32
CA ASP A 105 -2.13 -3.25 4.19
C ASP A 105 -1.09 -4.07 4.95
N PHE A 106 -1.52 -5.19 5.54
CA PHE A 106 -0.63 -6.11 6.25
C PHE A 106 0.45 -6.69 5.33
N ALA A 107 0.08 -7.12 4.11
CA ALA A 107 1.04 -7.67 3.15
C ALA A 107 2.14 -6.66 2.78
N VAL A 108 1.75 -5.40 2.54
CA VAL A 108 2.71 -4.32 2.25
C VAL A 108 3.62 -4.08 3.45
N VAL A 109 3.05 -3.97 4.66
CA VAL A 109 3.84 -3.71 5.87
C VAL A 109 4.76 -4.87 6.24
N LEU A 110 4.31 -6.12 6.12
CA LEU A 110 5.13 -7.29 6.41
C LEU A 110 6.35 -7.36 5.48
N ASN A 111 6.18 -7.07 4.18
CA ASN A 111 7.32 -7.06 3.25
C ASN A 111 8.28 -5.89 3.53
N MET A 112 7.76 -4.71 3.90
CA MET A 112 8.58 -3.55 4.27
C MET A 112 9.37 -3.82 5.55
N VAL A 113 8.72 -4.34 6.59
CA VAL A 113 9.37 -4.71 7.85
C VAL A 113 10.44 -5.76 7.60
N TYR A 114 10.17 -6.74 6.73
CA TYR A 114 11.17 -7.73 6.35
C TYR A 114 12.40 -7.08 5.69
N SER A 115 12.21 -6.28 4.63
CA SER A 115 13.33 -5.66 3.92
C SER A 115 14.15 -4.73 4.80
N ASP A 116 13.47 -3.88 5.59
CA ASP A 116 14.12 -2.82 6.37
C ASP A 116 14.88 -3.39 7.57
N ASN A 117 14.48 -4.56 8.08
CA ASN A 117 15.04 -5.14 9.30
C ASN A 117 15.84 -6.42 9.07
N TYR A 118 15.87 -7.00 7.86
CA TYR A 118 16.49 -8.32 7.61
C TYR A 118 17.89 -8.45 8.21
N ASN A 119 18.81 -7.55 7.84
CA ASN A 119 20.19 -7.61 8.32
C ASN A 119 20.32 -7.42 9.83
N LEU A 120 19.50 -6.54 10.41
CA LEU A 120 19.50 -6.30 11.85
C LEU A 120 19.00 -7.54 12.61
N MET A 121 17.94 -8.16 12.11
CA MET A 121 17.35 -9.36 12.70
C MET A 121 18.30 -10.55 12.58
N LYS A 122 18.94 -10.77 11.43
CA LYS A 122 19.98 -11.81 11.29
C LYS A 122 21.19 -11.57 12.19
N LYS A 123 21.54 -10.31 12.44
CA LYS A 123 22.62 -9.95 13.36
C LYS A 123 22.27 -10.24 14.82
N TRP A 124 21.05 -9.91 15.24
CA TRP A 124 20.60 -10.11 16.63
C TRP A 124 20.21 -11.55 16.94
N PHE A 125 19.70 -12.27 15.94
CA PHE A 125 19.17 -13.62 16.05
C PHE A 125 19.82 -14.55 15.04
N ALA A 126 21.15 -14.68 15.10
CA ALA A 126 21.93 -15.44 14.13
C ALA A 126 21.57 -16.95 14.10
N ASP A 127 21.15 -17.49 15.25
CA ASP A 127 20.83 -18.90 15.44
C ASP A 127 19.34 -19.22 15.24
N ASP A 128 18.50 -18.22 15.01
CA ASP A 128 17.07 -18.43 14.79
C ASP A 128 16.80 -19.12 13.45
N SER A 129 15.83 -20.02 13.45
CA SER A 129 15.26 -20.56 12.20
C SER A 129 14.53 -19.47 11.41
N GLU A 130 14.32 -19.71 10.12
CA GLU A 130 13.51 -18.82 9.28
C GLU A 130 12.09 -18.63 9.82
N GLU A 131 11.51 -19.65 10.46
CA GLU A 131 10.19 -19.56 11.09
C GLU A 131 10.23 -18.65 12.32
N GLN A 132 11.25 -18.77 13.18
CA GLN A 132 11.41 -17.90 14.35
C GLN A 132 11.69 -16.45 13.98
N LEU A 133 12.40 -16.21 12.87
CA LEU A 133 12.61 -14.87 12.33
C LEU A 133 11.31 -14.31 11.73
N MET A 134 10.55 -15.13 11.01
CA MET A 134 9.25 -14.76 10.46
C MET A 134 8.29 -14.32 11.58
N ASP A 135 8.18 -15.09 12.67
CA ASP A 135 7.32 -14.72 13.81
C ASP A 135 7.68 -13.33 14.35
N LYS A 136 8.99 -13.01 14.46
CA LYS A 136 9.43 -11.68 14.89
C LYS A 136 9.13 -10.58 13.88
N MET A 137 9.24 -10.87 12.59
CA MET A 137 8.85 -9.91 11.54
C MET A 137 7.35 -9.63 11.56
N VAL A 138 6.53 -10.65 11.86
CA VAL A 138 5.09 -10.50 12.08
C VAL A 138 4.82 -9.62 13.30
N ASP A 139 5.48 -9.87 14.43
CA ASP A 139 5.34 -9.03 15.63
C ASP A 139 5.72 -7.56 15.35
N LEU A 140 6.79 -7.33 14.59
CA LEU A 140 7.22 -6.00 14.18
C LEU A 140 6.19 -5.33 13.24
N ALA A 141 5.61 -6.06 12.30
CA ALA A 141 4.57 -5.56 11.41
C ALA A 141 3.29 -5.18 12.16
N VAL A 142 2.87 -6.02 13.11
CA VAL A 142 1.74 -5.74 14.00
C VAL A 142 2.01 -4.51 14.85
N ASN A 143 3.18 -4.42 15.48
CA ASN A 143 3.59 -3.25 16.26
C ASN A 143 3.57 -1.97 15.41
N TRP A 144 4.14 -2.02 14.20
CA TRP A 144 4.16 -0.87 13.29
C TRP A 144 2.74 -0.40 12.93
N LEU A 145 1.80 -1.32 12.67
CA LEU A 145 0.41 -0.96 12.35
C LEU A 145 -0.35 -0.39 13.56
N ARG A 146 -0.03 -0.85 14.77
CA ARG A 146 -0.69 -0.44 16.03
C ARG A 146 -0.11 0.82 16.66
N ASP A 147 0.72 1.53 15.93
CA ASP A 147 1.33 2.76 16.37
C ASP A 147 0.31 3.90 16.46
N ASP A 148 -0.13 4.20 17.67
CA ASP A 148 -1.18 5.19 17.96
C ASP A 148 -0.76 6.64 17.67
N ASP A 149 0.55 6.94 17.60
CA ASP A 149 1.06 8.30 17.38
C ASP A 149 1.24 8.67 15.90
N ASN A 150 0.82 7.78 14.99
CA ASN A 150 0.99 7.98 13.57
C ASN A 150 0.09 9.11 13.02
N PRO A 151 0.59 9.95 12.07
CA PRO A 151 -0.15 11.13 11.59
C PRO A 151 -1.29 10.79 10.62
N TYR A 152 -1.44 9.52 10.23
CA TYR A 152 -2.41 9.05 9.25
C TYR A 152 -3.58 8.31 9.90
N GLY A 153 -3.61 8.19 11.23
CA GLY A 153 -4.66 7.47 11.95
C GLY A 153 -4.78 6.01 11.48
N HIS A 154 -5.94 5.68 10.91
CA HIS A 154 -6.26 4.31 10.48
C HIS A 154 -5.76 3.94 9.08
N CYS A 155 -5.16 4.87 8.33
CA CYS A 155 -4.61 4.64 7.00
C CYS A 155 -3.07 4.72 6.96
N LYS A 156 -2.40 4.40 8.08
CA LYS A 156 -0.93 4.48 8.23
C LYS A 156 -0.17 3.81 7.09
N ALA A 157 -0.52 2.57 6.77
CA ALA A 157 0.14 1.83 5.69
C ALA A 157 0.08 2.61 4.37
N TRP A 158 -1.11 3.04 3.93
CA TRP A 158 -1.26 3.81 2.71
C TRP A 158 -0.53 5.15 2.77
N GLY A 159 -0.76 5.95 3.81
CA GLY A 159 -0.17 7.29 3.95
C GLY A 159 1.34 7.29 4.09
N TYR A 160 1.96 6.21 4.59
CA TYR A 160 3.41 6.09 4.62
C TYR A 160 4.03 5.94 3.22
N PHE A 161 3.34 5.25 2.31
CA PHE A 161 3.82 4.99 0.95
C PHE A 161 3.28 5.98 -0.09
N ASN A 162 2.51 7.00 0.32
CA ASN A 162 1.83 7.98 -0.54
C ASN A 162 1.97 9.40 0.01
#